data_AF-B4FEA3-F1
#
_entry.id   AF-B4FEA3-F1
#
_cell.length_a   1.000
_cell.length_b   1.000
_cell.length_c   1.000
_cell.angle_alpha   90.00
_cell.angle_beta   90.00
_cell.angle_gamma   90.00
#
_symmetry.space_group_name_H-M   'P 1'
#
loop_
_entity.id
_entity.type
_entity.pdbx_description
1 polymer ?
#
loop_
_entity_poly.entity_id
_entity_poly.type
_entity_poly.pdbx_seq_one_letter_code
_entity_poly.pdbx_strand_id
1 'polypeptide(L)'
;MNLRYRDERAAPITGKEVRTGLEGPGLSVSQKIFYCISFVGGQYVWSRLQSFSAFRRWGDSEQRPLARRAWALMRNAEVFYRAASFFNLLLFLYGGRYKTVVERILKARLVYGSPNMNRAVSFEYMNRQLVWNEFSEMLLLLLPLLNSSSVKKFLLPFSKDKSGGSSGDEADCPICRSSPSIPFIALPCQHRYCYYCLRTRCSATTSYRCTRCDGAVVAIQRLGSG
;
A
#
# COMPACT_ATOMS: atom_id res chain seq x y z
N MET A 1 -20.00 -4.87 0.02
CA MET A 1 -20.77 -3.61 -0.10
C MET A 1 -21.68 -3.48 1.11
N ASN A 2 -21.57 -2.39 1.88
CA ASN A 2 -22.30 -2.20 3.14
C ASN A 2 -23.50 -1.27 2.95
N LEU A 3 -24.33 -1.59 1.96
CA LEU A 3 -25.54 -0.83 1.64
C LEU A 3 -26.70 -1.80 1.59
N ARG A 4 -27.80 -1.46 2.26
CA ARG A 4 -29.02 -2.27 2.36
C ARG A 4 -30.24 -1.39 2.09
N TYR A 5 -31.22 -1.93 1.35
CA TYR A 5 -32.52 -1.28 1.20
C TYR A 5 -33.40 -1.51 2.42
N ARG A 6 -33.96 -0.42 2.94
CA ARG A 6 -34.88 -0.37 4.07
C ARG A 6 -36.24 0.14 3.59
N ASP A 7 -37.31 -0.47 4.10
CA ASP A 7 -38.68 0.01 3.86
C ASP A 7 -39.01 1.15 4.84
N GLU A 8 -39.24 2.37 4.35
CA GLU A 8 -39.69 3.48 5.19
C GLU A 8 -41.22 3.45 5.46
N ARG A 9 -42.00 2.59 4.80
CA ARG A 9 -43.45 2.44 5.09
C ARG A 9 -43.69 1.68 6.39
N ALA A 10 -42.86 0.68 6.66
CA ALA A 10 -42.94 -0.18 7.83
C ALA A 10 -42.13 0.36 9.02
N ALA A 11 -41.35 1.44 8.84
CA ALA A 11 -40.64 2.07 9.94
C ALA A 11 -41.61 2.91 10.77
N PRO A 12 -41.81 2.63 12.08
CA PRO A 12 -42.70 3.41 12.91
C PRO A 12 -42.25 4.87 12.96
N ILE A 13 -43.20 5.79 12.81
CA ILE A 13 -43.01 7.25 12.86
C ILE A 13 -42.83 7.72 14.32
N THR A 14 -43.00 6.82 15.30
CA THR A 14 -43.19 7.17 16.71
C THR A 14 -41.90 7.08 17.52
N GLY A 15 -41.36 8.25 17.89
CA GLY A 15 -40.82 8.50 19.23
C GLY A 15 -39.39 8.07 19.57
N LYS A 16 -38.52 9.07 19.76
CA LYS A 16 -37.44 9.14 20.77
C LYS A 16 -36.21 8.21 20.75
N GLU A 17 -36.07 7.22 19.88
CA GLU A 17 -34.80 6.48 19.79
C GLU A 17 -33.80 7.11 18.82
N VAL A 18 -32.53 7.14 19.25
CA VAL A 18 -31.39 7.70 18.53
C VAL A 18 -31.40 7.16 17.09
N ARG A 19 -31.53 8.06 16.11
CA ARG A 19 -31.55 7.71 14.67
C ARG A 19 -30.17 7.24 14.22
N THR A 20 -29.80 6.03 14.60
CA THR A 20 -28.57 5.39 14.12
C THR A 20 -28.71 4.99 12.64
N GLY A 21 -29.89 5.12 12.02
CA GLY A 21 -30.15 4.78 10.62
C GLY A 21 -30.17 3.27 10.34
N LEU A 22 -29.71 2.47 11.29
CA LEU A 22 -29.37 1.06 11.13
C LEU A 22 -30.53 0.10 11.41
N GLU A 23 -31.56 0.57 12.09
CA GLU A 23 -32.62 -0.30 12.62
C GLU A 23 -33.87 -0.25 11.75
N GLY A 24 -34.18 -1.32 11.03
CA GLY A 24 -35.47 -1.45 10.35
C GLY A 24 -35.61 -2.73 9.53
N PRO A 25 -36.85 -3.21 9.31
CA PRO A 25 -37.10 -4.35 8.45
C PRO A 25 -36.58 -4.07 7.02
N GLY A 26 -36.10 -5.13 6.37
CA GLY A 26 -35.71 -5.07 4.96
C GLY A 26 -36.92 -4.83 4.06
N LEU A 27 -36.65 -4.60 2.77
CA LEU A 27 -37.69 -4.38 1.77
C LEU A 27 -38.71 -5.55 1.74
N SER A 28 -40.01 -5.23 1.68
CA SER A 28 -41.08 -6.23 1.57
C SER A 28 -40.96 -7.03 0.27
N VAL A 29 -41.46 -8.27 0.26
CA VAL A 29 -41.45 -9.14 -0.94
C VAL A 29 -42.16 -8.47 -2.11
N SER A 30 -43.30 -7.84 -1.88
CA SER A 30 -44.03 -7.10 -2.92
C SER A 30 -43.20 -5.92 -3.46
N GLN A 31 -42.55 -5.14 -2.59
CA GLN A 31 -41.69 -4.04 -2.99
C GLN A 31 -40.46 -4.52 -3.79
N LYS A 32 -39.88 -5.67 -3.44
CA LYS A 32 -38.79 -6.28 -4.21
C LYS A 32 -39.25 -6.65 -5.62
N ILE A 33 -40.44 -7.27 -5.72
CA ILE A 33 -41.04 -7.65 -7.01
C ILE A 33 -41.32 -6.40 -7.85
N PHE A 34 -41.99 -5.38 -7.28
CA PHE A 34 -42.24 -4.13 -8.00
C PHE A 34 -40.96 -3.42 -8.41
N TYR A 35 -39.93 -3.38 -7.56
CA TYR A 35 -38.64 -2.79 -7.91
C TYR A 35 -38.00 -3.53 -9.09
N CYS A 36 -37.99 -4.86 -9.06
CA CYS A 36 -37.46 -5.69 -10.14
C CYS A 36 -38.25 -5.48 -11.45
N ILE A 37 -39.57 -5.52 -11.39
CA ILE A 37 -40.46 -5.30 -12.54
C ILE A 37 -40.27 -3.89 -13.11
N SER A 38 -40.18 -2.85 -12.28
CA SER A 38 -39.97 -1.49 -12.78
C SER A 38 -38.59 -1.31 -13.40
N PHE A 39 -37.53 -1.90 -12.83
CA PHE A 39 -36.18 -1.76 -13.36
C PHE A 39 -35.98 -2.56 -14.65
N VAL A 40 -36.32 -3.84 -14.65
CA VAL A 40 -36.15 -4.74 -15.80
C VAL A 40 -37.25 -4.50 -16.83
N GLY A 41 -38.50 -4.48 -16.38
CA GLY A 41 -39.66 -4.25 -17.24
C GLY A 41 -39.68 -2.84 -17.81
N GLY A 42 -39.28 -1.82 -17.06
CA GLY A 42 -39.18 -0.45 -17.58
C GLY A 42 -38.20 -0.34 -18.75
N GLN A 43 -37.00 -0.89 -18.61
CA GLN A 43 -35.98 -0.92 -19.67
C GLN A 43 -36.42 -1.76 -20.88
N TYR A 44 -37.03 -2.93 -20.63
CA TYR A 44 -37.51 -3.79 -21.70
C TYR A 44 -38.69 -3.17 -22.46
N VAL A 45 -39.67 -2.63 -21.75
CA VAL A 45 -40.82 -1.94 -22.35
C VAL A 45 -40.35 -0.74 -23.14
N TRP A 46 -39.43 0.07 -22.58
CA TRP A 46 -38.89 1.24 -23.29
C TRP A 46 -38.15 0.85 -24.58
N SER A 47 -37.24 -0.12 -24.51
CA SER A 47 -36.51 -0.60 -25.69
C SER A 47 -37.42 -1.25 -26.73
N ARG A 48 -38.45 -2.00 -26.29
CA ARG A 48 -39.47 -2.56 -27.18
C ARG A 48 -40.31 -1.48 -27.83
N LEU A 49 -40.79 -0.48 -27.08
CA LEU A 49 -41.53 0.64 -27.65
C LEU A 49 -40.68 1.41 -28.67
N GLN A 50 -39.39 1.63 -28.39
CA GLN A 50 -38.47 2.26 -29.34
C GLN A 50 -38.31 1.42 -30.61
N SER A 51 -38.05 0.12 -30.49
CA SER A 51 -37.93 -0.79 -31.65
C SER A 51 -39.23 -0.86 -32.47
N PHE A 52 -40.37 -0.88 -31.80
CA PHE A 52 -41.68 -0.91 -32.42
C PHE A 52 -42.01 0.43 -33.12
N SER A 53 -41.58 1.54 -32.53
CA SER A 53 -41.73 2.87 -33.13
C SER A 53 -40.90 3.06 -34.39
N ALA A 54 -39.69 2.48 -34.41
CA ALA A 54 -38.82 2.47 -35.59
C ALA A 54 -39.38 1.57 -36.70
N PHE A 55 -39.89 0.39 -36.34
CA PHE A 55 -40.49 -0.56 -37.29
C PHE A 55 -41.77 -0.01 -37.95
N ARG A 56 -42.61 0.72 -37.21
CA ARG A 56 -43.86 1.28 -37.73
C ARG A 56 -43.74 2.67 -38.38
N ARG A 57 -42.52 3.23 -38.53
CA ARG A 57 -42.29 4.54 -39.17
C ARG A 57 -43.26 5.62 -38.67
N TRP A 58 -43.51 5.63 -37.34
CA TRP A 58 -44.60 6.40 -36.73
C TRP A 58 -44.51 7.91 -36.96
N GLY A 59 -43.33 8.41 -37.34
CA GLY A 59 -43.08 9.81 -37.67
C GLY A 59 -43.40 10.23 -39.11
N ASP A 60 -43.64 9.30 -40.04
CA ASP A 60 -43.78 9.57 -41.49
C ASP A 60 -45.18 9.23 -42.05
N SER A 61 -46.04 8.55 -41.28
CA SER A 61 -47.34 8.09 -41.77
C SER A 61 -48.46 9.12 -41.56
N GLU A 62 -48.85 9.81 -42.63
CA GLU A 62 -49.89 10.86 -42.66
C GLU A 62 -51.33 10.37 -42.39
N GLN A 63 -51.58 9.05 -42.32
CA GLN A 63 -52.95 8.52 -42.48
C GLN A 63 -53.66 7.94 -41.22
N ARG A 64 -53.09 7.99 -40.00
CA ARG A 64 -53.80 7.46 -38.80
C ARG A 64 -53.78 8.40 -37.58
N PRO A 65 -54.93 8.89 -37.07
CA PRO A 65 -54.97 9.82 -35.93
C PRO A 65 -54.55 9.18 -34.60
N LEU A 66 -54.77 7.87 -34.42
CA LEU A 66 -54.39 7.13 -33.20
C LEU A 66 -52.87 6.98 -33.07
N ALA A 67 -52.20 6.82 -34.19
CA ALA A 67 -50.75 6.70 -34.30
C ALA A 67 -50.03 7.97 -33.81
N ARG A 68 -50.48 9.13 -34.32
CA ARG A 68 -49.99 10.45 -33.94
C ARG A 68 -50.23 10.75 -32.45
N ARG A 69 -51.42 10.40 -31.93
CA ARG A 69 -51.73 10.53 -30.50
C ARG A 69 -50.84 9.65 -29.62
N ALA A 70 -50.63 8.38 -29.99
CA ALA A 70 -49.76 7.47 -29.24
C ALA A 70 -48.31 7.96 -29.19
N TRP A 71 -47.80 8.49 -30.30
CA TRP A 71 -46.46 9.06 -30.36
C TRP A 71 -46.34 10.35 -29.53
N ALA A 72 -47.34 11.24 -29.59
CA ALA A 72 -47.38 12.44 -28.75
C ALA A 72 -47.45 12.08 -27.25
N LEU A 73 -48.25 11.08 -26.88
CA LEU A 73 -48.33 10.58 -25.50
C LEU A 73 -46.99 9.99 -25.03
N MET A 74 -46.32 9.19 -25.87
CA MET A 74 -45.01 8.63 -25.55
C MET A 74 -43.94 9.72 -25.36
N ARG A 75 -43.93 10.72 -26.25
CA ARG A 75 -43.04 11.88 -26.13
C ARG A 75 -43.31 12.69 -24.86
N ASN A 76 -44.58 12.95 -24.56
CA ASN A 76 -44.96 13.68 -23.35
C ASN A 76 -44.60 12.88 -22.08
N ALA A 77 -44.79 11.56 -22.09
CA ALA A 77 -44.39 10.68 -21.00
C ALA A 77 -42.88 10.68 -20.79
N GLU A 78 -42.08 10.72 -21.86
CA GLU A 78 -40.62 10.83 -21.78
C GLU A 78 -40.18 12.15 -21.16
N VAL A 79 -40.74 13.26 -21.63
CA VAL A 79 -40.48 14.61 -21.09
C VAL A 79 -40.87 14.67 -19.62
N PHE A 80 -42.05 14.15 -19.26
CA PHE A 80 -42.52 14.09 -17.88
C PHE A 80 -41.61 13.22 -17.00
N TYR A 81 -41.18 12.05 -17.48
CA TYR A 81 -40.25 11.19 -16.76
C TYR A 81 -38.90 11.86 -16.52
N ARG A 82 -38.35 12.53 -17.54
CA ARG A 82 -37.09 13.28 -17.42
C ARG A 82 -37.21 14.44 -16.42
N ALA A 83 -38.30 15.20 -16.49
CA ALA A 83 -38.58 16.28 -15.54
C ALA A 83 -38.73 15.74 -14.10
N ALA A 84 -39.48 14.65 -13.92
CA ALA A 84 -39.64 13.98 -12.62
C ALA A 84 -38.31 13.44 -12.08
N SER A 85 -37.45 12.88 -12.95
CA SER A 85 -36.12 12.42 -12.57
C SER A 85 -35.21 13.57 -12.15
N PHE A 86 -35.26 14.70 -12.86
CA PHE A 86 -34.50 15.90 -12.51
C PHE A 86 -34.93 16.46 -11.14
N PHE A 87 -36.24 16.57 -10.92
CA PHE A 87 -36.76 17.03 -9.63
C PHE A 87 -36.43 16.04 -8.49
N ASN A 88 -36.47 14.73 -8.76
CA ASN A 88 -36.03 13.71 -7.81
C ASN A 88 -34.55 13.87 -7.45
N LEU A 89 -33.69 14.17 -8.44
CA LEU A 89 -32.27 14.43 -8.23
C LEU A 89 -32.06 15.67 -7.35
N LEU A 90 -32.75 16.78 -7.61
CA LEU A 90 -32.66 18.00 -6.78
C LEU A 90 -33.02 17.71 -5.32
N LEU A 91 -34.12 16.99 -5.10
CA LEU A 91 -34.55 16.60 -3.76
C LEU A 91 -33.61 15.57 -3.11
N PHE A 92 -32.94 14.75 -3.91
CA PHE A 92 -31.88 13.86 -3.44
C PHE A 92 -30.62 14.65 -3.03
N LEU A 93 -30.22 15.68 -3.77
CA LEU A 93 -29.09 16.53 -3.39
C LEU A 93 -29.38 17.33 -2.12
N TYR A 94 -30.62 17.79 -1.95
CA TYR A 94 -31.01 18.52 -0.73
C TYR A 94 -31.13 17.62 0.51
N GLY A 95 -31.71 16.42 0.37
CA GLY A 95 -32.06 15.56 1.52
C GLY A 95 -31.35 14.21 1.61
N GLY A 96 -30.63 13.77 0.59
CA GLY A 96 -29.83 12.53 0.56
C GLY A 96 -30.60 11.21 0.67
N ARG A 97 -31.92 11.18 0.46
CA ARG A 97 -32.75 10.00 0.80
C ARG A 97 -32.96 8.97 -0.33
N TYR A 98 -33.50 9.39 -1.48
CA TYR A 98 -33.93 8.48 -2.56
C TYR A 98 -33.24 8.82 -3.88
N LYS A 99 -32.47 7.89 -4.47
CA LYS A 99 -31.68 8.14 -5.69
C LYS A 99 -32.51 8.10 -6.98
N THR A 100 -33.57 7.29 -7.02
CA THR A 100 -34.45 7.15 -8.19
C THR A 100 -35.91 7.47 -7.87
N VAL A 101 -36.68 7.85 -8.90
CA VAL A 101 -38.14 8.07 -8.80
C VAL A 101 -38.85 6.79 -8.34
N VAL A 102 -38.41 5.62 -8.83
CA VAL A 102 -38.97 4.31 -8.48
C VAL A 102 -38.82 4.02 -6.98
N GLU A 103 -37.64 4.28 -6.42
CA GLU A 103 -37.39 4.14 -4.98
C GLU A 103 -38.21 5.11 -4.15
N ARG A 104 -38.43 6.34 -4.64
CA ARG A 104 -39.27 7.32 -3.97
C ARG A 104 -40.74 6.86 -3.91
N ILE A 105 -41.26 6.30 -5.00
CA ILE A 105 -42.63 5.75 -5.05
C ILE A 105 -42.74 4.55 -4.09
N LEU A 106 -41.76 3.66 -4.12
CA LEU A 106 -41.72 2.48 -3.25
C LEU A 106 -41.41 2.83 -1.79
N LYS A 107 -40.88 4.03 -1.52
CA LYS A 107 -40.29 4.45 -0.23
C LYS A 107 -39.18 3.50 0.23
N ALA A 108 -38.39 3.03 -0.74
CA ALA A 108 -37.24 2.16 -0.54
C ALA A 108 -35.99 3.03 -0.33
N ARG A 109 -35.46 3.11 0.89
CA ARG A 109 -34.28 3.93 1.18
C ARG A 109 -33.02 3.06 1.21
N LEU A 110 -31.95 3.55 0.58
CA LEU A 110 -30.63 2.93 0.66
C LEU A 110 -29.92 3.45 1.93
N VAL A 111 -29.66 2.56 2.87
CA VAL A 111 -28.99 2.88 4.14
C VAL A 111 -27.75 2.00 4.33
N TYR A 112 -26.78 2.46 5.12
CA TYR A 112 -25.65 1.62 5.52
C TYR A 112 -26.13 0.41 6.32
N GLY A 113 -25.63 -0.77 6.00
CA GLY A 113 -26.02 -2.02 6.68
C GLY A 113 -25.38 -2.18 8.06
N SER A 114 -24.24 -1.54 8.29
CA SER A 114 -23.48 -1.53 9.54
C SER A 114 -22.73 -0.19 9.65
N PRO A 115 -22.64 0.45 10.83
CA PRO A 115 -21.86 1.68 10.99
C PRO A 115 -20.37 1.35 11.00
N ASN A 116 -20.04 0.18 11.55
CA ASN A 116 -18.69 -0.29 11.81
C ASN A 116 -18.16 -1.10 10.63
N MET A 117 -18.34 -0.62 9.39
CA MET A 117 -17.36 -1.00 8.40
C MET A 117 -16.09 -0.31 8.82
N ASN A 118 -15.24 -1.09 9.50
CA ASN A 118 -13.86 -0.76 9.77
C ASN A 118 -13.34 -0.11 8.49
N ARG A 119 -13.23 1.24 8.49
CA ARG A 119 -12.43 1.94 7.48
C ARG A 119 -11.13 1.20 7.64
N ALA A 120 -10.79 0.34 6.68
CA ALA A 120 -9.54 -0.39 6.70
C ALA A 120 -8.49 0.70 6.51
N VAL A 121 -8.16 1.38 7.62
CA VAL A 121 -7.06 2.30 7.71
C VAL A 121 -5.89 1.41 7.34
N SER A 122 -5.28 1.70 6.20
CA SER A 122 -4.19 0.94 5.65
C SER A 122 -3.01 1.05 6.62
N PHE A 123 -2.99 0.16 7.61
CA PHE A 123 -1.90 0.04 8.59
C PHE A 123 -0.60 -0.41 7.92
N GLU A 124 -0.63 -0.75 6.63
CA GLU A 124 0.55 -1.12 5.86
C GLU A 124 1.65 -0.05 5.94
N TYR A 125 1.31 1.23 5.80
CA TYR A 125 2.32 2.29 5.85
C TYR A 125 2.84 2.52 7.27
N MET A 126 1.94 2.53 8.26
CA MET A 126 2.29 2.69 9.68
C MET A 126 3.16 1.53 10.18
N ASN A 127 2.83 0.29 9.80
CA ASN A 127 3.58 -0.90 10.19
C ASN A 127 4.96 -0.93 9.52
N ARG A 128 5.08 -0.52 8.25
CA ARG A 128 6.38 -0.35 7.60
C ARG A 128 7.22 0.71 8.33
N GLN A 129 6.62 1.83 8.73
CA GLN A 129 7.30 2.90 9.46
C GLN A 129 7.84 2.41 10.82
N LEU A 130 7.02 1.69 11.58
CA LEU A 130 7.42 1.09 12.87
C LEU A 130 8.59 0.12 12.68
N VAL A 131 8.48 -0.82 11.75
CA VAL A 131 9.55 -1.80 11.50
C VAL A 131 10.86 -1.13 11.12
N TRP A 132 10.83 -0.14 10.22
CA TRP A 132 12.04 0.59 9.82
C TRP A 132 12.64 1.43 10.95
N ASN A 133 11.79 2.05 11.77
CA ASN A 133 12.25 2.86 12.90
C ASN A 133 12.98 2.00 13.93
N GLU A 134 12.33 0.93 14.41
CA GLU A 134 12.91 -0.02 15.38
C GLU A 134 14.18 -0.68 14.84
N PHE A 135 14.18 -1.05 13.55
CA PHE A 135 15.37 -1.62 12.91
C PHE A 135 16.54 -0.63 12.87
N SER A 136 16.26 0.65 12.62
CA SER A 136 17.31 1.67 12.58
C SER A 136 17.90 1.97 13.96
N GLU A 137 17.07 1.97 15.02
CA GLU A 137 17.53 2.10 16.40
C GLU A 137 18.41 0.91 16.82
N MET A 138 18.00 -0.32 16.51
CA MET A 138 18.82 -1.50 16.75
C MET A 138 20.14 -1.44 15.98
N LEU A 139 20.11 -1.01 14.73
CA LEU A 139 21.31 -0.89 13.90
C LEU A 139 22.28 0.18 14.44
N LEU A 140 21.77 1.32 14.91
CA LEU A 140 22.58 2.37 15.53
C LEU A 140 23.25 1.90 16.83
N LEU A 141 22.63 0.99 17.58
CA LEU A 141 23.23 0.35 18.76
C LEU A 141 24.26 -0.71 18.37
N LEU A 142 24.03 -1.44 17.28
CA LEU A 142 24.96 -2.45 16.76
C LEU A 142 26.18 -1.83 16.07
N LEU A 143 26.03 -0.71 15.37
CA LEU A 143 27.09 -0.05 14.60
C LEU A 143 28.38 0.23 15.42
N PRO A 144 28.31 0.78 16.65
CA PRO A 144 29.49 1.01 17.48
C PRO A 144 30.02 -0.26 18.15
N LEU A 145 29.19 -1.30 18.34
CA LEU A 145 29.60 -2.61 18.86
C LEU A 145 30.28 -3.47 17.79
N LEU A 146 29.96 -3.21 16.52
CA LEU A 146 30.61 -3.81 15.36
C LEU A 146 32.00 -3.19 15.16
N ASN A 147 32.96 -3.71 15.95
CA ASN A 147 34.38 -3.46 15.78
C ASN A 147 34.77 -3.59 14.29
N SER A 148 35.39 -2.56 13.71
CA SER A 148 35.75 -2.54 12.27
C SER A 148 36.58 -3.76 11.84
N SER A 149 37.27 -4.41 12.78
CA SER A 149 38.02 -5.64 12.53
C SER A 149 37.14 -6.89 12.32
N SER A 150 35.95 -6.97 12.91
CA SER A 150 35.00 -8.08 12.73
C SER A 150 34.22 -7.97 11.42
N VAL A 151 33.77 -6.77 11.06
CA VAL A 151 33.07 -6.52 9.78
C VAL A 151 34.00 -6.74 8.59
N LYS A 152 35.28 -6.31 8.71
CA LYS A 152 36.31 -6.64 7.71
C LYS A 152 36.49 -8.15 7.58
N LYS A 153 36.58 -8.91 8.67
CA LYS A 153 36.70 -10.38 8.61
C LYS A 153 35.47 -11.08 8.00
N PHE A 154 34.27 -10.53 8.19
CA PHE A 154 33.03 -11.09 7.64
C PHE A 154 32.79 -10.72 6.17
N LEU A 155 33.31 -9.58 5.71
CA LEU A 155 33.24 -9.14 4.30
C LEU A 155 34.42 -9.64 3.45
N LEU A 156 35.53 -10.04 4.07
CA LEU A 156 36.71 -10.60 3.39
C LEU A 156 36.61 -12.07 2.88
N PRO A 157 35.65 -12.94 3.22
CA PRO A 157 35.63 -14.29 2.67
C PRO A 157 35.06 -14.35 1.24
N PHE A 158 34.52 -13.25 0.70
CA PHE A 158 33.90 -13.25 -0.62
C PHE A 158 34.82 -12.85 -1.78
N SER A 159 36.13 -12.65 -1.55
CA SER A 159 36.99 -12.09 -2.61
C SER A 159 38.42 -12.63 -2.69
N LYS A 160 38.74 -13.83 -2.17
CA LYS A 160 40.09 -14.37 -2.37
C LYS A 160 40.09 -15.87 -2.65
N ASP A 161 39.98 -16.19 -3.93
CA ASP A 161 40.32 -17.50 -4.46
C ASP A 161 41.78 -17.82 -4.20
N LYS A 162 41.94 -19.06 -3.72
CA LYS A 162 43.15 -19.77 -3.35
C LYS A 162 43.89 -20.21 -4.62
N SER A 163 45.18 -19.90 -4.72
CA SER A 163 46.15 -20.81 -5.35
C SER A 163 47.33 -20.97 -4.40
N GLY A 164 47.66 -22.24 -4.14
CA GLY A 164 48.54 -22.68 -3.07
C GLY A 164 50.01 -22.36 -3.27
N GLY A 165 50.71 -22.20 -2.16
CA GLY A 165 52.16 -21.99 -2.09
C GLY A 165 52.61 -21.99 -0.64
N SER A 166 52.80 -23.19 -0.09
CA SER A 166 53.40 -23.46 1.23
C SER A 166 54.88 -23.09 1.21
N SER A 167 55.24 -21.82 1.41
CA SER A 167 56.59 -21.33 1.80
C SER A 167 56.70 -19.80 1.73
N GLY A 168 55.78 -19.05 2.37
CA GLY A 168 55.74 -17.58 2.22
C GLY A 168 55.41 -16.76 3.48
N ASP A 169 55.08 -17.41 4.60
CA ASP A 169 54.55 -16.72 5.79
C ASP A 169 55.55 -15.80 6.49
N GLU A 170 56.84 -15.86 6.18
CA GLU A 170 57.83 -14.98 6.79
C GLU A 170 57.86 -13.56 6.21
N ALA A 171 57.47 -13.37 4.95
CA ALA A 171 57.56 -12.07 4.27
C ALA A 171 56.32 -11.18 4.48
N ASP A 172 55.20 -11.75 4.92
CA ASP A 172 53.93 -11.06 5.07
C ASP A 172 53.76 -10.40 6.44
N CYS A 173 53.07 -9.25 6.46
CA CYS A 173 52.77 -8.59 7.72
C CYS A 173 51.79 -9.44 8.54
N PRO A 174 52.09 -9.82 9.80
CA PRO A 174 51.23 -10.69 10.61
C PRO A 174 49.88 -10.04 11.01
N ILE A 175 49.73 -8.73 10.82
CA ILE A 175 48.51 -7.99 11.15
C ILE A 175 47.51 -7.99 9.99
N CYS A 176 47.97 -7.70 8.77
CA CYS A 176 47.11 -7.62 7.59
C CYS A 176 47.23 -8.83 6.65
N ARG A 177 48.17 -9.75 6.91
CA ARG A 177 48.44 -10.98 6.14
C ARG A 177 48.56 -10.71 4.64
N SER A 178 49.21 -9.60 4.31
CA SER A 178 49.50 -9.18 2.95
C SER A 178 50.95 -8.71 2.88
N SER A 179 51.51 -8.70 1.68
CA SER A 179 52.81 -8.13 1.41
C SER A 179 52.82 -6.63 1.78
N PRO A 180 53.78 -6.16 2.59
CA PRO A 180 53.79 -4.78 3.07
C PRO A 180 54.21 -3.81 1.96
N SER A 181 53.33 -2.86 1.60
CA SER A 181 53.61 -1.80 0.62
C SER A 181 54.72 -0.85 1.06
N ILE A 182 54.90 -0.67 2.38
CA ILE A 182 56.02 0.07 3.00
C ILE A 182 56.50 -0.74 4.21
N PRO A 183 57.54 -1.58 4.04
CA PRO A 183 58.00 -2.49 5.08
C PRO A 183 58.73 -1.73 6.20
N PHE A 184 58.29 -1.97 7.43
CA PHE A 184 58.93 -1.53 8.66
C PHE A 184 59.29 -2.75 9.51
N ILE A 185 60.36 -2.65 10.29
CA ILE A 185 60.78 -3.64 11.26
C ILE A 185 60.57 -3.13 12.68
N ALA A 186 60.18 -4.04 13.56
CA ALA A 186 60.07 -3.80 14.99
C ALA A 186 61.40 -4.13 15.69
N LEU A 187 62.02 -3.17 16.35
CA LEU A 187 63.27 -3.38 17.10
C LEU A 187 62.94 -3.76 18.56
N PRO A 188 63.62 -4.77 19.15
CA PRO A 188 64.83 -5.46 18.66
C PRO A 188 64.58 -6.72 17.81
N CYS A 189 63.33 -7.19 17.71
CA CYS A 189 63.02 -8.51 17.14
C CYS A 189 63.10 -8.63 15.61
N GLN A 190 63.31 -7.51 14.89
CA GLN A 190 63.45 -7.42 13.43
C GLN A 190 62.29 -8.00 12.58
N HIS A 191 61.13 -8.28 13.18
CA HIS A 191 59.96 -8.76 12.45
C HIS A 191 59.35 -7.67 11.57
N ARG A 192 58.89 -8.07 10.37
CA ARG A 192 58.41 -7.18 9.30
C ARG A 192 56.91 -6.89 9.41
N TYR A 193 56.55 -5.63 9.24
CA TYR A 193 55.18 -5.12 9.29
C TYR A 193 54.93 -4.04 8.23
N CYS A 194 53.66 -3.75 7.93
CA CYS A 194 53.28 -2.53 7.22
C CYS A 194 53.43 -1.31 8.15
N TYR A 195 53.91 -0.18 7.63
CA TYR A 195 53.98 1.10 8.36
C TYR A 195 52.69 1.40 9.16
N TYR A 196 51.54 1.41 8.49
CA TYR A 196 50.25 1.70 9.12
C TYR A 196 49.86 0.69 10.19
N CYS A 197 50.10 -0.60 9.96
CA CYS A 197 49.72 -1.65 10.91
C CYS A 197 50.55 -1.58 12.19
N LEU A 198 51.85 -1.30 12.08
CA LEU A 198 52.74 -1.17 13.22
C LEU A 198 52.50 0.15 13.96
N ARG A 199 52.41 1.28 13.23
CA ARG A 199 52.22 2.61 13.81
C ARG A 199 50.90 2.73 14.59
N THR A 200 49.81 2.20 14.05
CA THR A 200 48.49 2.23 14.73
C THR A 200 48.48 1.43 16.02
N ARG A 201 49.19 0.30 16.09
CA ARG A 201 49.28 -0.53 17.29
C ARG A 201 50.19 0.08 18.36
N CYS A 202 51.33 0.65 17.94
CA CYS A 202 52.20 1.42 18.83
C CYS A 202 51.55 2.70 19.35
N SER A 203 50.64 3.34 18.60
CA SER A 203 49.92 4.51 19.09
C SER A 203 48.73 4.15 19.99
N ALA A 204 48.09 3.01 19.76
CA ALA A 204 46.94 2.57 20.56
C ALA A 204 47.35 2.03 21.95
N THR A 205 48.59 1.57 22.10
CA THR A 205 49.06 0.91 23.34
C THR A 205 50.45 1.42 23.67
N THR A 206 50.67 1.85 24.91
CA THR A 206 51.96 2.39 25.38
C THR A 206 53.09 1.35 25.35
N SER A 207 52.79 0.06 25.47
CA SER A 207 53.75 -1.04 25.40
C SER A 207 53.29 -2.13 24.42
N TYR A 208 53.46 -1.88 23.13
CA TYR A 208 53.11 -2.87 22.11
C TYR A 208 54.12 -4.03 22.06
N ARG A 209 53.61 -5.27 21.96
CA ARG A 209 54.41 -6.50 21.83
C ARG A 209 54.27 -7.08 20.42
N CYS A 210 55.37 -7.57 19.88
CA CYS A 210 55.44 -8.16 18.55
C CYS A 210 54.54 -9.40 18.48
N THR A 211 53.67 -9.49 17.46
CA THR A 211 52.75 -10.63 17.32
C THR A 211 53.41 -11.93 16.86
N ARG A 212 54.70 -11.91 16.49
CA ARG A 212 55.45 -13.11 16.08
C ARG A 212 56.28 -13.72 17.21
N CYS A 213 56.93 -12.90 18.02
CA CYS A 213 57.85 -13.36 19.06
C CYS A 213 57.53 -12.84 20.47
N ASP A 214 56.41 -12.12 20.62
CA ASP A 214 55.94 -11.52 21.86
C ASP A 214 56.95 -10.58 22.57
N GLY A 215 57.98 -10.12 21.84
CA GLY A 215 58.97 -9.17 22.34
C GLY A 215 58.43 -7.74 22.40
N ALA A 216 58.85 -6.96 23.40
CA ALA A 216 58.49 -5.55 23.50
C ALA A 216 59.08 -4.75 22.32
N VAL A 217 58.23 -3.98 21.64
CA VAL A 217 58.65 -3.12 20.53
C VAL A 217 59.08 -1.78 21.08
N VAL A 218 60.39 -1.52 21.05
CA VAL A 218 60.99 -0.28 21.59
C VAL A 218 60.98 0.82 20.53
N ALA A 219 61.28 0.45 19.28
CA ALA A 219 61.35 1.38 18.17
C ALA A 219 60.90 0.71 16.87
N ILE A 220 60.56 1.53 15.88
CA ILE A 220 60.17 1.08 14.55
C ILE A 220 61.12 1.71 13.53
N GLN A 221 61.62 0.91 12.58
CA GLN A 221 62.56 1.37 11.55
C GLN A 221 62.09 0.93 10.17
N ARG A 222 62.33 1.76 9.14
CA ARG A 222 62.01 1.40 7.76
C ARG A 222 63.02 0.36 7.26
N LEU A 223 62.52 -0.73 6.67
CA LEU A 223 63.41 -1.71 6.06
C LEU A 223 63.94 -1.15 4.73
N GLY A 224 65.24 -0.85 4.68
CA GLY A 224 65.91 -0.23 3.53
C GLY A 224 66.55 1.14 3.81
N SER A 225 66.66 1.59 5.06
CA SER A 225 67.55 2.68 5.43
C SER A 225 68.93 2.13 5.83
N GLY A 226 69.75 1.89 4.81
CA GLY A 226 71.18 1.62 4.88
C GLY A 226 71.84 2.29 3.69
#